data_AF-A0A962ALT8-F1
#
_entry.id   AF-A0A962ALT8-F1
#
_cell.length_a   1.000
_cell.length_b   1.000
_cell.length_c   1.000
_cell.angle_alpha   90.00
_cell.angle_beta   90.00
_cell.angle_gamma   90.00
#
_symmetry.space_group_name_H-M   'P 1'
#
loop_
_entity.id
_entity.type
_entity.pdbx_description
1 polymer ?
#
loop_
_entity_poly.entity_id
_entity_poly.type
_entity_poly.pdbx_seq_one_letter_code
_entity_poly.pdbx_strand_id
1 'polypeptide(L)' 'MRFGLGVLRLAPRQFWKTTPRELHAAAQGLFGARDDAAPSREKLDALMRAFPDR' A
#
# COMPACT_ATOMS: atom_id res chain seq x y z
N MET A 1 5.20 -1.09 7.23
CA MET A 1 5.25 0.14 8.05
C MET A 1 5.95 1.34 7.40
N ARG A 2 7.03 1.17 6.62
CA ARG A 2 7.82 2.28 6.06
C ARG A 2 7.01 3.28 5.22
N PHE A 3 6.06 2.80 4.41
CA PHE A 3 5.20 3.68 3.63
C PHE A 3 4.28 4.53 4.53
N GLY A 4 3.45 3.91 5.37
CA GLY A 4 2.51 4.63 6.24
C GLY A 4 3.16 5.54 7.29
N LEU A 5 4.13 5.04 8.05
CA LEU A 5 4.73 5.80 9.16
C LEU A 5 5.92 6.68 8.71
N GLY A 6 6.63 6.26 7.67
CA GLY A 6 7.83 6.96 7.19
C GLY A 6 7.54 7.93 6.06
N VAL A 7 6.92 7.44 4.97
CA VAL A 7 6.66 8.25 3.76
C VAL A 7 5.46 9.17 3.96
N LEU A 8 4.31 8.62 4.37
CA LEU A 8 3.11 9.43 4.66
C LEU A 8 3.23 10.20 5.97
N ARG A 9 4.22 9.87 6.83
CA ARG A 9 4.44 10.45 8.16
C ARG A 9 3.19 10.43 9.05
N LEU A 10 2.30 9.46 8.86
CA LEU A 10 1.11 9.31 9.67
C LEU A 10 1.50 8.72 11.03
N ALA A 11 1.00 9.31 12.11
CA ALA A 11 1.09 8.69 13.43
C ALA A 11 0.41 7.30 13.39
N PRO A 12 0.90 6.28 14.12
CA PRO A 12 0.39 4.91 14.03
C PRO A 12 -1.13 4.80 14.18
N ARG A 13 -1.71 5.54 15.12
CA ARG A 13 -3.16 5.56 15.34
C ARG A 13 -3.94 6.14 14.15
N GLN A 14 -3.39 7.14 13.46
CA GLN A 14 -4.01 7.72 12.27
C GLN A 14 -3.88 6.77 11.09
N PHE A 15 -2.70 6.19 10.88
CA PHE A 15 -2.48 5.18 9.85
C PHE A 15 -3.47 4.01 9.97
N TRP A 16 -3.66 3.44 11.16
CA TRP A 16 -4.60 2.33 11.34
C TRP A 16 -6.08 2.73 11.25
N LYS A 17 -6.39 4.02 11.29
CA LYS A 17 -7.74 4.53 11.05
C LYS A 17 -8.03 4.83 9.58
N THR A 18 -6.99 4.96 8.74
CA THR A 18 -7.18 5.20 7.31
C THR A 18 -7.75 3.99 6.60
N THR A 19 -8.60 4.25 5.63
CA THR A 19 -9.16 3.24 4.73
C THR A 19 -8.20 2.94 3.58
N PRO A 20 -8.29 1.75 2.95
CA PRO A 20 -7.49 1.45 1.76
C PRO A 20 -7.65 2.46 0.62
N ARG A 21 -8.84 3.07 0.47
CA ARG A 21 -9.10 4.09 -0.56
C ARG A 21 -8.35 5.39 -0.28
N GLU A 22 -8.28 5.81 0.97
CA GLU A 22 -7.50 6.99 1.39
C GLU A 22 -6.00 6.74 1.24
N LEU A 23 -5.52 5.55 1.59
CA LEU A 23 -4.13 5.16 1.37
C LEU A 23 -3.77 5.15 -0.13
N HIS A 24 -4.68 4.67 -0.98
CA HIS A 24 -4.51 4.72 -2.43
C HIS A 24 -4.43 6.18 -2.92
N ALA A 25 -5.36 7.04 -2.50
CA ALA A 25 -5.34 8.46 -2.87
C ALA A 25 -4.05 9.17 -2.43
N ALA A 26 -3.57 8.88 -1.22
CA ALA A 26 -2.30 9.42 -0.72
C ALA A 26 -1.09 8.92 -1.55
N ALA A 27 -1.10 7.65 -1.96
CA ALA A 27 -0.07 7.10 -2.85
C ALA A 27 -0.08 7.78 -4.23
N GLN A 28 -1.27 7.98 -4.83
CA GLN A 28 -1.41 8.68 -6.10
C GLN A 28 -0.93 10.14 -6.00
N GLY A 29 -1.20 10.83 -4.89
CA GLY A 29 -0.72 12.19 -4.65
C GLY A 29 0.80 12.32 -4.55
N LEU A 30 1.49 11.27 -4.07
CA LEU A 30 2.96 11.28 -3.91
C LEU A 30 3.72 10.76 -5.13
N PHE A 31 3.19 9.74 -5.79
CA PHE A 31 3.88 9.05 -6.89
C PHE A 31 3.29 9.35 -8.28
N GLY A 32 2.24 10.17 -8.33
CA GLY A 32 1.46 10.43 -9.54
C GLY A 32 0.44 9.34 -9.80
N ALA A 33 -0.62 9.68 -10.56
CA ALA A 33 -1.60 8.74 -11.06
C ALA A 33 -0.92 7.67 -11.92
N ARG A 34 -0.84 6.44 -11.41
CA ARG A 34 -0.41 5.28 -12.21
C ARG A 34 -1.62 4.47 -12.63
N ASP A 35 -1.72 4.18 -13.92
CA ASP A 35 -2.69 3.27 -14.54
C ASP A 35 -2.23 1.80 -14.44
N ASP A 36 -1.49 1.44 -13.40
CA ASP A 36 -1.12 0.05 -13.18
C ASP A 36 -2.36 -0.74 -12.75
N ALA A 37 -2.84 -1.58 -13.67
CA ALA A 37 -3.88 -2.55 -13.40
C ALA A 37 -3.52 -3.37 -12.15
N ALA A 38 -4.54 -3.67 -11.34
CA ALA A 38 -4.39 -4.54 -10.18
C ALA A 38 -3.60 -5.81 -10.57
N PRO A 39 -2.70 -6.30 -9.71
CA PRO A 39 -1.89 -7.48 -10.04
C PRO A 39 -2.80 -8.65 -10.40
N SER A 40 -2.39 -9.42 -11.41
CA SER A 40 -3.08 -10.67 -11.74
C SER A 40 -3.04 -11.63 -10.54
N ARG A 41 -3.93 -12.62 -10.54
CA ARG A 41 -3.99 -13.61 -9.47
C ARG A 41 -2.65 -14.35 -9.32
N GLU A 42 -2.02 -14.70 -10.42
CA GLU A 42 -0.73 -15.39 -10.44
C GLU A 42 0.38 -14.53 -9.83
N LYS A 43 0.34 -13.21 -10.10
CA LYS A 43 1.31 -12.27 -9.52
C LYS A 43 1.10 -12.09 -8.03
N LEU A 44 -0.14 -12.04 -7.57
CA LEU A 44 -0.45 -12.02 -6.14
C LEU A 44 0.04 -13.30 -5.45
N ASP A 45 -0.24 -14.47 -6.01
CA ASP A 45 0.20 -15.76 -5.46
C ASP A 45 1.73 -15.88 -5.44
N ALA A 46 2.44 -15.28 -6.41
CA ALA A 46 3.91 -15.18 -6.39
C ALA A 46 4.41 -14.28 -5.25
N LEU A 47 3.76 -13.14 -5.00
CA LEU A 47 4.11 -12.23 -3.91
C LEU A 47 3.90 -12.89 -2.54
N MET A 48 2.77 -13.58 -2.34
CA MET A 48 2.49 -14.28 -1.07
C MET A 48 3.52 -15.37 -0.76
N ARG A 49 4.02 -16.08 -1.79
CA ARG A 49 5.09 -17.06 -1.63
C ARG A 49 6.44 -16.41 -1.32
N ALA A 50 6.73 -15.26 -1.93
CA ALA A 50 7.98 -14.53 -1.73
C ALA A 50 8.07 -13.84 -0.36
N PHE A 51 6.93 -13.41 0.20
CA PHE A 51 6.84 -12.68 1.46
C PHE A 51 5.83 -13.35 2.42
N PRO A 52 6.18 -14.50 3.02
CA PRO A 52 5.28 -15.21 3.94
C PRO A 52 5.14 -14.48 5.29
N ASP A 53 3.94 -14.50 5.87
CA ASP A 53 3.54 -13.78 7.09
C ASP A 53 4.08 -14.39 8.42
N ARG A 54 5.34 -14.84 8.44
CA ARG A 54 5.96 -15.42 9.66
C ARG A 54 6.17 -14.39 10.77
#